data_AF-A0A6L9QT33-F1
#
_entry.id   AF-A0A6L9QT33-F1
#
_cell.length_a   1.000
_cell.length_b   1.000
_cell.length_c   1.000
_cell.angle_alpha   90.00
_cell.angle_beta   90.00
_cell.angle_gamma   90.00
#
_symmetry.space_group_name_H-M   'P 1'
#
loop_
_entity.id
_entity.type
_entity.pdbx_description
1 polymer ?
#
loop_
_entity_poly.entity_id
_entity_poly.type
_entity_poly.pdbx_seq_one_letter_code
_entity_poly.pdbx_strand_id
1 'polypeptide(L)'
;RRCGVLPLDDGRVLVLRPATGADGRPAGHGTVLGAEPAGRGLRFTRSWPVPAMLAGFLLAAPGPAGTIVLVAVEDERYSRIWWLHWRLSALEAVVRIPGVLGGGVWVDGGRTLALDRTTAAHRTEGVLVDLRDRAWRRVWSVSDITTDRIAAFSPRSGALAVTTTSPGAQQPGTGQIGLRFPRGGPVRFPEALNGSKRPRTPLTFDAAGENLLVRETWGAAERLAVYAPDRDRLTPVPGPPGMLWPPAHWAEDGRIHLRYAAPHRPPTLAVVPGEPGADWWLAPDPDADIGWADADSIELPGPAGPIETIVYGGPGWRRARHLVIALHGGPLASWRLDFEPLFQHLAAAGIAIVAPNQRGSTGYGEAHLRPVIGDWGGADLDDVVHLAREIGRDRAAAGLPGPVVLGGSYGAFLALLASCRAPRLWSG
;
A
#
# COMPACT_ATOMS: atom_id res chain seq x y z
N ARG A 1 0.33 15.43 2.78
CA ARG A 1 0.73 14.41 3.78
C ARG A 1 -0.55 13.95 4.46
N ARG A 2 -0.87 12.65 4.41
CA ARG A 2 -2.20 12.15 4.80
C ARG A 2 -2.31 12.06 6.33
N CYS A 3 -3.48 12.39 6.88
CA CYS A 3 -3.83 12.02 8.25
C CYS A 3 -3.76 10.49 8.37
N GLY A 4 -3.13 10.00 9.43
CA GLY A 4 -3.15 8.58 9.77
C GLY A 4 -4.31 8.30 10.73
N VAL A 5 -5.02 7.18 10.55
CA VAL A 5 -6.08 6.75 11.47
C VAL A 5 -5.75 5.35 11.96
N LEU A 6 -5.78 5.15 13.28
CA LEU A 6 -5.56 3.85 13.92
C LEU A 6 -6.75 3.53 14.85
N PRO A 7 -7.61 2.55 14.50
CA PRO A 7 -8.60 2.03 15.43
C PRO A 7 -7.93 1.22 16.55
N LEU A 8 -8.55 1.24 17.73
CA LEU A 8 -8.12 0.49 18.92
C LEU A 8 -9.15 -0.59 19.28
N ASP A 9 -8.72 -1.60 20.02
CA ASP A 9 -9.55 -2.76 20.41
C ASP A 9 -10.76 -2.38 21.29
N ASP A 10 -10.72 -1.22 21.94
CA ASP A 10 -11.81 -0.69 22.77
C ASP A 10 -12.78 0.23 22.01
N GLY A 11 -12.68 0.26 20.67
CA GLY A 11 -13.55 1.04 19.79
C GLY A 11 -13.15 2.51 19.65
N ARG A 12 -12.12 2.97 20.36
CA ARG A 12 -11.57 4.32 20.18
C ARG A 12 -10.72 4.39 18.92
N VAL A 13 -10.45 5.61 18.47
CA VAL A 13 -9.68 5.91 17.27
C VAL A 13 -8.61 6.93 17.58
N LEU A 14 -7.41 6.73 17.04
CA LEU A 14 -6.37 7.74 17.02
C LEU A 14 -6.26 8.35 15.64
N VAL A 15 -6.12 9.68 15.60
CA VAL A 15 -5.87 10.44 14.37
C VAL A 15 -4.53 11.15 14.49
N LEU A 16 -3.55 10.74 13.68
CA LEU A 16 -2.30 11.46 13.54
C LEU A 16 -2.51 12.61 12.55
N ARG A 17 -2.60 13.83 13.07
CA ARG A 17 -2.86 15.01 12.25
C ARG A 17 -1.58 15.72 11.85
N PRO A 18 -1.47 16.09 10.57
CA PRO A 18 -0.61 17.16 10.10
C PRO A 18 -0.54 18.44 10.94
N ALA A 19 0.66 19.00 11.11
CA ALA A 19 0.86 20.41 11.44
C ALA A 19 1.28 21.20 10.19
N THR A 20 0.80 22.42 10.10
CA THR A 20 1.16 23.37 9.05
C THR A 20 1.83 24.56 9.72
N GLY A 21 2.97 25.01 9.19
CA GLY A 21 3.66 26.18 9.68
C GLY A 21 2.86 27.45 9.43
N ALA A 22 3.27 28.55 10.08
CA ALA A 22 2.65 29.87 9.88
C ALA A 22 2.73 30.37 8.42
N ASP A 23 3.64 29.83 7.61
CA ASP A 23 3.84 30.12 6.19
C ASP A 23 3.06 29.19 5.25
N GLY A 24 2.19 28.33 5.78
CA GLY A 24 1.42 27.36 5.01
C GLY A 24 2.22 26.13 4.54
N ARG A 25 3.53 26.05 4.83
CA ARG A 25 4.36 24.90 4.48
C ARG A 25 4.20 23.77 5.49
N PRO A 26 4.45 22.50 5.10
CA PRO A 26 4.52 21.40 6.06
C PRO A 26 5.64 21.66 7.08
N ALA A 27 5.29 21.92 8.35
CA ALA A 27 6.26 22.18 9.41
C ALA A 27 6.66 20.90 10.16
N GLY A 28 6.71 19.76 9.45
CA GLY A 28 6.48 18.46 10.08
C GLY A 28 5.05 18.38 10.61
N HIS A 29 4.69 17.31 11.31
CA HIS A 29 3.33 17.03 11.80
C HIS A 29 3.44 16.35 13.17
N GLY A 30 2.69 16.64 14.24
CA GLY A 30 1.54 17.50 14.49
C GLY A 30 0.91 17.06 15.82
N THR A 31 -0.39 16.80 15.86
CA THR A 31 -1.09 16.39 17.09
C THR A 31 -1.64 14.98 16.90
N VAL A 32 -1.42 14.08 17.85
CA VAL A 32 -2.22 12.84 17.92
C VAL A 32 -3.52 13.20 18.62
N LEU A 33 -4.65 12.93 17.99
CA LEU A 33 -5.97 13.14 18.57
C LEU A 33 -6.57 11.79 18.94
N GLY A 34 -7.04 11.67 20.18
CA GLY A 34 -7.87 10.56 20.60
C GLY A 34 -9.32 10.91 20.35
N ALA A 35 -10.03 10.00 19.69
CA ALA A 35 -11.42 10.16 19.34
C ALA A 35 -12.24 8.92 19.71
N GLU A 36 -13.52 9.16 19.94
CA GLU A 36 -14.54 8.14 20.05
C GLU A 36 -15.51 8.27 18.87
N PRO A 37 -16.04 7.14 18.35
CA PRO A 37 -17.11 7.19 17.38
C PRO A 37 -18.32 7.95 17.93
N ALA A 38 -18.87 8.87 17.14
CA ALA A 38 -20.05 9.66 17.50
C ALA A 38 -20.95 9.83 16.27
N GLY A 39 -21.97 8.96 16.15
CA GLY A 39 -22.81 8.90 14.97
C GLY A 39 -21.99 8.54 13.72
N ARG A 40 -22.08 9.36 12.66
CA ARG A 40 -21.25 9.23 11.44
C ARG A 40 -19.86 9.88 11.56
N GLY A 41 -19.55 10.51 12.68
CA GLY A 41 -18.32 11.29 12.88
C GLY A 41 -17.44 10.77 14.01
N LEU A 42 -16.40 11.56 14.30
CA LEU A 42 -15.49 11.35 15.41
C LEU A 42 -15.66 12.48 16.42
N ARG A 43 -15.85 12.14 17.70
CA ARG A 43 -15.76 13.09 18.82
C ARG A 43 -14.36 13.02 19.38
N PHE A 44 -13.59 14.09 19.21
CA PHE A 44 -12.25 14.18 19.80
C PHE A 44 -12.35 14.38 21.32
N THR A 45 -11.72 13.47 22.07
CA THR A 45 -11.74 13.47 23.54
C THR A 45 -10.35 13.70 24.13
N ARG A 46 -9.29 13.52 23.33
CA ARG A 46 -7.90 13.70 23.74
C ARG A 46 -7.03 14.31 22.64
N SER A 47 -5.93 14.91 23.06
CA SER A 47 -4.94 15.54 22.19
C SER A 47 -3.56 15.42 22.83
N TRP A 48 -2.59 14.98 22.05
CA TRP A 48 -1.18 14.91 22.43
C TRP A 48 -0.37 15.74 21.45
N PRO A 49 0.32 16.80 21.92
CA PRO A 49 1.26 17.51 21.09
C PRO A 49 2.44 16.58 20.79
N VAL A 50 2.82 16.49 19.53
CA VAL A 50 3.97 15.69 19.13
C VAL A 50 5.12 16.63 18.72
N PRO A 51 6.37 16.35 19.13
CA PRO A 51 7.52 17.09 18.64
C PRO A 51 7.63 17.05 17.12
N ALA A 52 8.34 18.04 16.56
CA ALA A 52 8.60 18.10 15.13
C ALA A 52 9.29 16.82 14.64
N MET A 53 8.74 16.23 13.58
CA MET A 53 9.25 15.01 12.95
C MET A 53 9.07 15.10 11.42
N LEU A 54 9.93 14.44 10.66
CA LEU A 54 9.79 14.29 9.22
C LEU A 54 8.58 13.42 8.83
N ALA A 55 8.35 12.31 9.55
CA ALA A 55 7.26 11.37 9.31
C ALA A 55 7.00 10.52 10.56
N GLY A 56 5.87 9.80 10.61
CA GLY A 56 5.61 8.84 11.68
C GLY A 56 4.39 7.99 11.43
N PHE A 57 4.27 6.90 12.20
CA PHE A 57 3.14 5.97 12.15
C PHE A 57 2.83 5.42 13.54
N LEU A 58 1.57 4.99 13.71
CA LEU A 58 1.07 4.46 14.98
C LEU A 58 0.96 2.93 14.90
N LEU A 59 1.28 2.27 16.01
CA LEU A 59 1.05 0.83 16.22
C LEU A 59 0.30 0.63 17.53
N ALA A 60 -0.81 -0.11 17.49
CA ALA A 60 -1.50 -0.56 18.70
C ALA A 60 -0.77 -1.77 19.27
N ALA A 61 -0.46 -1.76 20.58
CA ALA A 61 0.05 -2.95 21.26
C ALA A 61 -1.07 -3.98 21.45
N PRO A 62 -0.78 -5.30 21.39
CA PRO A 62 -1.74 -6.34 21.73
C PRO A 62 -2.13 -6.26 23.21
N GLY A 63 -3.42 -6.34 23.51
CA GLY A 63 -3.94 -6.53 24.86
C GLY A 63 -4.71 -5.33 25.45
N PRO A 64 -5.40 -5.53 26.60
CA PRO A 64 -6.48 -4.66 27.07
C PRO A 64 -6.05 -3.30 27.60
N ALA A 65 -4.74 -3.03 27.71
CA ALA A 65 -4.20 -1.81 28.28
C ALA A 65 -3.56 -0.88 27.23
N GLY A 66 -4.08 -0.86 25.99
CA GLY A 66 -3.97 0.28 25.06
C GLY A 66 -2.63 1.03 25.05
N THR A 67 -1.50 0.33 25.01
CA THR A 67 -0.20 0.95 24.78
C THR A 67 -0.11 1.26 23.30
N ILE A 68 -0.19 2.53 22.92
CA ILE A 68 0.04 2.92 21.54
C ILE A 68 1.49 3.37 21.41
N VAL A 69 2.18 2.77 20.45
CA VAL A 69 3.52 3.15 20.07
C VAL A 69 3.44 4.10 18.89
N LEU A 70 3.95 5.31 19.07
CA LEU A 70 4.23 6.22 17.96
C LEU A 70 5.70 6.07 17.58
N VAL A 71 5.95 5.66 16.35
CA VAL A 71 7.28 5.67 15.75
C VAL A 71 7.41 6.96 14.97
N ALA A 72 8.25 7.88 15.46
CA ALA A 72 8.50 9.18 14.86
C ALA A 72 9.89 9.20 14.22
N VAL A 73 9.96 9.56 12.95
CA VAL A 73 11.19 9.84 12.21
C VAL A 73 11.53 11.31 12.47
N GLU A 74 12.45 11.58 13.39
CA GLU A 74 12.82 12.94 13.78
C GLU A 74 13.48 13.67 12.60
N ASP A 75 14.46 12.99 11.99
CA ASP A 75 15.21 13.43 10.83
C ASP A 75 15.65 12.19 10.01
N GLU A 76 16.43 12.39 8.95
CA GLU A 76 16.93 11.29 8.11
C GLU A 76 17.94 10.37 8.82
N ARG A 77 18.38 10.74 10.03
CA ARG A 77 19.42 10.07 10.81
C ARG A 77 18.89 9.42 12.09
N TYR A 78 17.69 9.76 12.57
CA TYR A 78 17.16 9.26 13.83
C TYR A 78 15.64 9.09 13.80
N SER A 79 15.21 8.04 14.49
CA SER A 79 13.82 7.81 14.85
C SER A 79 13.69 7.69 16.36
N ARG A 80 12.52 8.01 16.89
CA ARG A 80 12.19 7.86 18.29
C ARG A 80 10.86 7.14 18.44
N ILE A 81 10.84 6.25 19.41
CA ILE A 81 9.65 5.52 19.83
C ILE A 81 9.07 6.22 21.06
N TRP A 82 7.78 6.52 21.00
CA TRP A 82 7.03 7.14 22.08
C TRP A 82 5.91 6.23 22.55
N TRP A 83 5.63 6.26 23.85
CA TRP A 83 4.41 5.73 24.42
C TRP A 83 3.34 6.81 24.51
N LEU A 84 2.14 6.43 24.09
CA LEU A 84 0.91 7.17 24.28
C LEU A 84 0.06 6.42 25.30
N HIS A 85 -0.26 7.07 26.41
CA HIS A 85 -1.19 6.57 27.40
C HIS A 85 -2.44 7.44 27.42
N TRP A 86 -3.62 6.83 27.32
CA TRP A 86 -4.87 7.59 27.28
C TRP A 86 -5.14 8.46 28.51
N ARG A 87 -4.56 8.06 29.66
CA ARG A 87 -4.67 8.77 30.94
C ARG A 87 -3.66 9.92 31.08
N LEU A 88 -2.60 9.94 30.28
CA LEU A 88 -1.56 10.96 30.34
C LEU A 88 -1.77 11.97 29.22
N SER A 89 -1.47 13.24 29.48
CA SER A 89 -1.53 14.31 28.47
C SER A 89 -0.22 14.47 27.69
N ALA A 90 0.86 13.85 28.16
CA ALA A 90 2.19 13.92 27.56
C ALA A 90 2.61 12.58 26.94
N LEU A 91 3.42 12.67 25.88
CA LEU A 91 4.12 11.54 25.29
C LEU A 91 5.31 11.15 26.17
N GLU A 92 5.50 9.86 26.40
CA GLU A 92 6.70 9.35 27.07
C GLU A 92 7.71 8.88 26.02
N ALA A 93 8.91 9.46 26.04
CA ALA A 93 10.00 9.00 25.17
C ALA A 93 10.52 7.65 25.68
N VAL A 94 10.50 6.62 24.83
CA VAL A 94 10.97 5.28 25.18
C VAL A 94 12.44 5.13 24.80
N VAL A 95 12.73 5.23 23.50
CA VAL A 95 14.08 5.02 22.96
C VAL A 95 14.28 5.81 21.68
N ARG A 96 15.49 6.34 21.50
CA ARG A 96 15.95 7.01 20.27
C ARG A 96 16.94 6.10 19.55
N ILE A 97 16.68 5.82 18.28
CA ILE A 97 17.42 4.84 17.47
C ILE A 97 18.01 5.56 16.25
N PRO A 98 19.32 5.41 15.96
CA PRO A 98 19.91 5.96 14.74
C PRO A 98 19.33 5.26 13.50
N GLY A 99 18.83 6.02 12.53
CA GLY A 99 18.21 5.57 11.30
C GLY A 99 16.71 5.87 11.24
N VAL A 100 16.12 5.64 10.07
CA VAL A 100 14.69 5.77 9.82
C VAL A 100 14.03 4.43 10.12
N LEU A 101 13.09 4.41 11.07
CA LEU A 101 12.32 3.22 11.40
C LEU A 101 11.07 3.12 10.52
N GLY A 102 10.72 1.90 10.15
CA GLY A 102 9.53 1.56 9.37
C GLY A 102 8.97 0.20 9.75
N GLY A 103 7.81 -0.13 9.19
CA GLY A 103 7.12 -1.39 9.43
C GLY A 103 6.71 -1.57 10.90
N GLY A 104 6.55 -2.82 11.33
CA GLY A 104 6.32 -3.10 12.74
C GLY A 104 5.50 -4.34 12.98
N VAL A 105 6.09 -5.30 13.69
CA VAL A 105 5.40 -6.52 14.12
C VAL A 105 5.70 -6.76 15.60
N TRP A 106 4.65 -7.02 16.37
CA TRP A 106 4.79 -7.38 17.78
C TRP A 106 5.32 -8.80 17.91
N VAL A 107 6.35 -8.97 18.75
CA VAL A 107 7.00 -10.26 19.00
C VAL A 107 6.43 -10.96 20.24
N ASP A 108 5.75 -10.21 21.09
CA ASP A 108 5.09 -10.68 22.29
C ASP A 108 3.88 -9.77 22.62
N GLY A 109 3.29 -9.94 23.80
CA GLY A 109 2.11 -9.19 24.26
C GLY A 109 2.37 -7.71 24.59
N GLY A 110 3.06 -6.98 23.71
CA GLY A 110 3.22 -5.53 23.80
C GLY A 110 4.53 -5.03 24.42
N ARG A 111 5.53 -5.90 24.66
CA ARG A 111 6.85 -5.51 25.19
C ARG A 111 7.89 -5.33 24.08
N THR A 112 7.94 -6.24 23.12
CA THR A 112 9.00 -6.29 22.11
C THR A 112 8.44 -6.05 20.71
N LEU A 113 9.05 -5.11 20.00
CA LEU A 113 8.68 -4.76 18.63
C LEU A 113 9.81 -5.12 17.67
N ALA A 114 9.47 -5.82 16.59
CA ALA A 114 10.34 -5.98 15.43
C ALA A 114 10.08 -4.84 14.45
N LEU A 115 11.13 -4.12 14.06
CA LEU A 115 11.06 -2.96 13.16
C LEU A 115 12.09 -3.10 12.04
N ASP A 116 11.83 -2.39 10.95
CA ASP A 116 12.80 -2.14 9.90
C ASP A 116 13.56 -0.86 10.22
N ARG A 117 14.88 -0.90 10.09
CA ARG A 117 15.75 0.25 10.33
C ARG A 117 16.56 0.55 9.07
N THR A 118 16.28 1.67 8.43
CA THR A 118 17.09 2.20 7.33
C THR A 118 18.17 3.14 7.89
N THR A 119 19.43 2.79 7.66
CA THR A 119 20.60 3.57 8.10
C THR A 119 20.87 4.75 7.18
N ALA A 120 21.74 5.67 7.60
CA ALA A 120 22.20 6.78 6.76
C ALA A 120 22.95 6.33 5.49
N ALA A 121 23.47 5.09 5.46
CA ALA A 121 24.05 4.47 4.28
C ALA A 121 22.98 3.79 3.38
N HIS A 122 21.70 4.09 3.59
CA HIS A 122 20.54 3.51 2.89
C HIS A 122 20.41 1.98 2.98
N ARG A 123 21.11 1.33 3.92
CA ARG A 123 20.91 -0.08 4.25
C ARG A 123 19.69 -0.25 5.13
N THR A 124 18.83 -1.23 4.84
CA THR A 124 17.68 -1.55 5.69
C THR A 124 17.88 -2.90 6.35
N GLU A 125 17.75 -2.95 7.68
CA GLU A 125 17.95 -4.14 8.50
C GLU A 125 16.81 -4.34 9.51
N GLY A 126 16.61 -5.57 9.96
CA GLY A 126 15.63 -5.90 11.01
C GLY A 126 16.22 -5.70 12.40
N VAL A 127 15.53 -4.94 13.24
CA VAL A 127 15.89 -4.71 14.65
C VAL A 127 14.78 -5.18 15.58
N LEU A 128 15.15 -5.60 16.79
CA LEU A 128 14.23 -5.74 17.91
C LEU A 128 14.39 -4.57 18.87
N VAL A 129 13.27 -4.04 19.34
CA VAL A 129 13.20 -3.02 20.37
C VAL A 129 12.44 -3.58 21.56
N ASP A 130 13.09 -3.63 22.72
CA ASP A 130 12.44 -3.91 24.00
C ASP A 130 12.01 -2.58 24.62
N LEU A 131 10.70 -2.37 24.72
CA LEU A 131 10.15 -1.11 25.20
C LEU A 131 10.30 -0.93 26.72
N ARG A 132 10.40 -2.04 27.48
CA ARG A 132 10.60 -1.99 28.94
C ARG A 132 12.05 -1.68 29.27
N ASP A 133 12.97 -2.38 28.63
CA ASP A 133 14.41 -2.22 28.85
C ASP A 133 14.96 -0.99 28.11
N ARG A 134 14.12 -0.35 27.28
CA ARG A 134 14.46 0.83 26.45
C ARG A 134 15.71 0.59 25.60
N ALA A 135 15.86 -0.64 25.15
CA ALA A 135 17.03 -1.14 24.44
C ALA A 135 16.63 -1.70 23.08
N TRP A 136 17.59 -1.70 22.15
CA TRP A 136 17.37 -2.28 20.84
C TRP A 136 18.62 -3.01 20.36
N ARG A 137 18.42 -3.96 19.43
CA ARG A 137 19.51 -4.72 18.80
C ARG A 137 19.17 -5.12 17.37
N ARG A 138 20.18 -5.19 16.50
CA ARG A 138 20.06 -5.82 15.18
C ARG A 138 19.81 -7.31 15.35
N VAL A 139 18.84 -7.85 14.62
CA VAL A 139 18.52 -9.28 14.66
C VAL A 139 18.51 -9.96 13.30
N TRP A 140 18.41 -9.18 12.22
CA TRP A 140 18.35 -9.77 10.90
C TRP A 140 18.86 -8.85 9.81
N SER A 141 19.66 -9.42 8.91
CA SER A 141 20.09 -8.84 7.64
C SER A 141 20.79 -9.95 6.84
N VAL A 142 20.56 -9.97 5.54
CA VAL A 142 21.21 -10.89 4.59
C VAL A 142 22.59 -10.36 4.21
N SER A 143 22.70 -9.07 3.91
CA SER A 143 23.96 -8.41 3.55
C SER A 143 23.90 -6.90 3.77
N ASP A 144 25.04 -6.23 3.61
CA ASP A 144 25.12 -4.77 3.70
C ASP A 144 24.64 -4.04 2.42
N ILE A 145 24.25 -4.76 1.37
CA ILE A 145 23.72 -4.18 0.13
C ILE A 145 22.24 -4.51 -0.09
N THR A 146 21.61 -5.23 0.85
CA THR A 146 20.20 -5.63 0.76
C THR A 146 19.30 -4.72 1.57
N THR A 147 18.02 -4.68 1.15
CA THR A 147 16.93 -4.11 1.93
C THR A 147 16.18 -5.24 2.59
N ASP A 148 16.40 -5.39 3.89
CA ASP A 148 15.95 -6.51 4.71
C ASP A 148 14.87 -6.02 5.68
N ARG A 149 13.62 -6.46 5.48
CA ARG A 149 12.47 -6.20 6.37
C ARG A 149 11.90 -7.41 7.11
N ILE A 150 11.38 -7.18 8.31
CA ILE A 150 10.58 -8.15 9.07
C ILE A 150 9.10 -7.96 8.72
N ALA A 151 8.49 -8.95 8.08
CA ALA A 151 7.15 -8.82 7.51
C ALA A 151 6.04 -9.38 8.42
N ALA A 152 6.29 -10.51 9.09
CA ALA A 152 5.34 -11.11 10.03
C ALA A 152 6.05 -11.95 11.08
N PHE A 153 5.41 -12.14 12.23
CA PHE A 153 5.92 -12.95 13.32
C PHE A 153 4.76 -13.64 14.06
N SER A 154 4.91 -14.92 14.38
CA SER A 154 3.98 -15.64 15.25
C SER A 154 4.59 -15.80 16.65
N PRO A 155 4.01 -15.21 17.70
CA PRO A 155 4.48 -15.43 19.07
C PRO A 155 4.28 -16.86 19.55
N ARG A 156 3.29 -17.58 19.00
CA ARG A 156 2.93 -18.96 19.39
C ARG A 156 3.98 -19.96 18.92
N SER A 157 4.31 -19.96 17.63
CA SER A 157 5.31 -20.88 17.07
C SER A 157 6.73 -20.30 17.04
N GLY A 158 6.88 -18.99 17.22
CA GLY A 158 8.12 -18.26 17.00
C GLY A 158 8.51 -18.13 15.53
N ALA A 159 7.58 -18.43 14.61
CA ALA A 159 7.78 -18.29 13.18
C ALA A 159 8.03 -16.83 12.80
N LEU A 160 8.93 -16.62 11.84
CA LEU A 160 9.30 -15.31 11.35
C LEU A 160 9.26 -15.32 9.82
N ALA A 161 8.56 -14.36 9.23
CA ALA A 161 8.62 -14.06 7.81
C ALA A 161 9.41 -12.77 7.59
N VAL A 162 10.34 -12.82 6.64
CA VAL A 162 11.21 -11.70 6.26
C VAL A 162 11.17 -11.49 4.76
N THR A 163 11.48 -10.27 4.32
CA THR A 163 11.66 -9.96 2.90
C THR A 163 13.03 -9.33 2.66
N THR A 164 13.76 -9.80 1.64
CA THR A 164 15.08 -9.27 1.27
C THR A 164 15.16 -8.92 -0.21
N THR A 165 15.85 -7.84 -0.58
CA THR A 165 16.12 -7.50 -1.99
C THR A 165 17.41 -8.14 -2.53
N SER A 166 17.83 -9.28 -1.99
CA SER A 166 19.05 -10.00 -2.40
C SER A 166 19.11 -10.23 -3.92
N PRO A 167 20.32 -10.19 -4.55
CA PRO A 167 20.51 -10.58 -5.94
C PRO A 167 19.91 -11.98 -6.16
N GLY A 168 18.89 -12.09 -7.02
CA GLY A 168 18.06 -13.30 -7.18
C GLY A 168 16.56 -13.06 -7.01
N ALA A 169 16.13 -11.85 -6.65
CA ALA A 169 14.75 -11.43 -6.80
C ALA A 169 14.29 -11.55 -8.27
N GLN A 170 13.15 -12.21 -8.51
CA GLN A 170 12.59 -12.42 -9.86
C GLN A 170 12.21 -11.11 -10.57
N GLN A 171 12.02 -10.02 -9.84
CA GLN A 171 11.87 -8.67 -10.38
C GLN A 171 12.66 -7.64 -9.53
N PRO A 172 13.28 -6.62 -10.15
CA PRO A 172 13.85 -5.49 -9.42
C PRO A 172 12.77 -4.83 -8.54
N GLY A 173 13.06 -4.72 -7.24
CA GLY A 173 12.14 -4.14 -6.25
C GLY A 173 11.16 -5.12 -5.60
N THR A 174 11.05 -6.37 -6.07
CA THR A 174 10.29 -7.41 -5.35
C THR A 174 11.23 -8.20 -4.45
N GLY A 175 11.04 -8.14 -3.13
CA GLY A 175 11.88 -8.90 -2.21
C GLY A 175 11.59 -10.40 -2.30
N GLN A 176 12.62 -11.23 -2.09
CA GLN A 176 12.45 -12.65 -1.79
C GLN A 176 11.83 -12.81 -0.39
N ILE A 177 10.90 -13.75 -0.24
CA ILE A 177 10.27 -14.09 1.03
C ILE A 177 11.04 -15.22 1.68
N GLY A 178 11.63 -14.93 2.84
CA GLY A 178 12.29 -15.91 3.69
C GLY A 178 11.45 -16.26 4.91
N LEU A 179 11.49 -17.52 5.32
CA LEU A 179 10.80 -18.03 6.51
C LEU A 179 11.77 -18.71 7.47
N ARG A 180 11.51 -18.55 8.76
CA ARG A 180 12.22 -19.27 9.83
C ARG A 180 11.21 -19.94 10.75
N PHE A 181 11.31 -21.27 10.86
CA PHE A 181 10.55 -22.11 11.77
C PHE A 181 11.48 -23.10 12.49
N PRO A 182 11.31 -23.38 13.80
CA PRO A 182 10.87 -22.50 14.89
C PRO A 182 12.04 -21.57 15.32
N ARG A 183 12.01 -21.00 16.53
CA ARG A 183 13.07 -20.08 17.01
C ARG A 183 14.47 -20.72 16.91
N GLY A 184 15.41 -20.00 16.29
CA GLY A 184 16.83 -20.38 16.25
C GLY A 184 17.30 -21.08 14.97
N GLY A 185 16.40 -21.54 14.10
CA GLY A 185 16.76 -22.11 12.80
C GLY A 185 17.24 -21.06 11.78
N PRO A 186 17.89 -21.48 10.67
CA PRO A 186 18.21 -20.57 9.57
C PRO A 186 16.94 -20.10 8.84
N VAL A 187 17.02 -18.92 8.21
CA VAL A 187 16.00 -18.46 7.27
C VAL A 187 16.12 -19.28 5.98
N ARG A 188 14.99 -19.81 5.50
CA ARG A 188 14.87 -20.55 4.23
C ARG A 188 14.03 -19.74 3.25
N PHE A 189 14.26 -19.90 1.95
CA PHE A 189 13.52 -19.22 0.89
C PHE A 189 12.76 -20.26 0.07
N PRO A 190 11.47 -20.51 0.37
CA PRO A 190 10.71 -21.56 -0.30
C PRO A 190 10.43 -21.23 -1.76
N GLU A 191 10.50 -22.22 -2.65
CA GLU A 191 10.31 -22.01 -4.08
C GLU A 191 8.85 -21.63 -4.37
N ALA A 192 7.88 -22.23 -3.66
CA ALA A 192 6.48 -21.90 -3.90
C ALA A 192 6.11 -20.46 -3.52
N LEU A 193 6.96 -19.74 -2.75
CA LEU A 193 6.82 -18.31 -2.50
C LEU A 193 7.59 -17.44 -3.49
N ASN A 194 8.73 -17.92 -4.01
CA ASN A 194 9.70 -17.09 -4.73
C ASN A 194 9.78 -17.39 -6.25
N GLY A 195 9.23 -18.50 -6.73
CA GLY A 195 9.31 -18.93 -8.13
C GLY A 195 8.29 -18.26 -9.08
N SER A 196 7.39 -17.43 -8.56
CA SER A 196 6.39 -16.73 -9.37
C SER A 196 6.95 -15.43 -9.95
N LYS A 197 6.56 -15.11 -11.19
CA LYS A 197 6.78 -13.77 -11.75
C LYS A 197 5.90 -12.72 -11.07
N ARG A 198 4.86 -13.10 -10.32
CA ARG A 198 4.00 -12.14 -9.63
C ARG A 198 4.60 -11.74 -8.29
N PRO A 199 4.72 -10.43 -8.00
CA PRO A 199 5.14 -9.96 -6.68
C PRO A 199 4.26 -10.53 -5.58
N ARG A 200 4.88 -10.92 -4.47
CA ARG A 200 4.19 -11.42 -3.28
C ARG A 200 4.64 -10.66 -2.04
N THR A 201 3.72 -10.49 -1.10
CA THR A 201 3.98 -9.81 0.17
C THR A 201 3.39 -10.64 1.31
N PRO A 202 4.19 -11.06 2.30
CA PRO A 202 3.68 -11.66 3.52
C PRO A 202 2.77 -10.67 4.25
N LEU A 203 1.64 -11.15 4.78
CA LEU A 203 0.73 -10.31 5.56
C LEU A 203 0.75 -10.68 7.04
N THR A 204 0.46 -11.93 7.38
CA THR A 204 0.41 -12.42 8.77
C THR A 204 0.43 -13.94 8.82
N PHE A 205 0.73 -14.52 9.98
CA PHE A 205 0.57 -15.96 10.22
C PHE A 205 -0.86 -16.28 10.69
N ASP A 206 -1.27 -17.53 10.52
CA ASP A 206 -2.46 -18.05 11.20
C ASP A 206 -2.28 -18.08 12.73
N ALA A 207 -3.38 -18.33 13.44
CA ALA A 207 -3.40 -18.34 14.89
C ALA A 207 -2.47 -19.40 15.51
N ALA A 208 -2.21 -20.50 14.80
CA ALA A 208 -1.28 -21.55 15.22
C ALA A 208 0.19 -21.16 14.98
N GLY A 209 0.44 -20.25 14.02
CA GLY A 209 1.77 -19.90 13.56
C GLY A 209 2.37 -20.93 12.61
N GLU A 210 1.53 -21.68 11.90
CA GLU A 210 1.89 -22.77 11.00
C GLU A 210 1.78 -22.34 9.55
N ASN A 211 0.75 -21.57 9.19
CA ASN A 211 0.53 -21.10 7.82
C ASN A 211 0.76 -19.59 7.70
N LEU A 212 1.17 -19.15 6.52
CA LEU A 212 1.41 -17.74 6.22
C LEU A 212 0.38 -17.23 5.21
N LEU A 213 -0.33 -16.16 5.56
CA LEU A 213 -1.14 -15.41 4.61
C LEU A 213 -0.25 -14.53 3.74
N VAL A 214 -0.42 -14.65 2.44
CA VAL A 214 0.35 -13.93 1.43
C VAL A 214 -0.61 -13.23 0.49
N ARG A 215 -0.23 -12.00 0.13
CA ARG A 215 -0.87 -11.24 -0.93
C ARG A 215 -0.04 -11.35 -2.21
N GLU A 216 -0.68 -11.65 -3.33
CA GLU A 216 -0.05 -11.71 -4.65
C GLU A 216 -0.62 -10.61 -5.55
N THR A 217 0.24 -9.88 -6.26
CA THR A 217 -0.16 -8.81 -7.19
C THR A 217 -0.42 -9.37 -8.59
N TRP A 218 -1.60 -9.10 -9.13
CA TRP A 218 -2.07 -9.52 -10.45
C TRP A 218 -2.43 -8.28 -11.29
N GLY A 219 -1.44 -7.69 -11.95
CA GLY A 219 -1.67 -6.45 -12.71
C GLY A 219 -2.23 -5.37 -11.78
N ALA A 220 -3.37 -4.79 -12.12
CA ALA A 220 -4.05 -3.77 -11.33
C ALA A 220 -4.73 -4.29 -10.04
N ALA A 221 -4.83 -5.61 -9.84
CA ALA A 221 -5.54 -6.21 -8.70
C ALA A 221 -4.61 -6.98 -7.76
N GLU A 222 -5.11 -7.33 -6.58
CA GLU A 222 -4.43 -8.19 -5.61
C GLU A 222 -5.29 -9.41 -5.27
N ARG A 223 -4.62 -10.53 -4.94
CA ARG A 223 -5.27 -11.78 -4.52
C ARG A 223 -4.62 -12.31 -3.25
N LEU A 224 -5.40 -13.01 -2.44
CA LEU A 224 -4.90 -13.71 -1.27
C LEU A 224 -4.53 -15.15 -1.59
N ALA A 225 -3.54 -15.64 -0.87
CA ALA A 225 -3.20 -17.05 -0.85
C ALA A 225 -2.65 -17.43 0.53
N VAL A 226 -2.87 -18.68 0.91
CA VAL A 226 -2.30 -19.29 2.11
C VAL A 226 -1.10 -20.13 1.70
N TYR A 227 0.04 -19.86 2.29
CA TYR A 227 1.24 -20.70 2.16
C TYR A 227 1.34 -21.66 3.33
N ALA A 228 1.41 -22.96 3.03
CA ALA A 228 1.61 -24.06 3.95
C ALA A 228 3.08 -24.53 3.88
N PRO A 229 3.92 -24.22 4.89
CA PRO A 229 5.34 -24.53 4.87
C PRO A 229 5.68 -26.02 4.91
N ASP A 230 4.82 -26.83 5.52
CA ASP A 230 5.01 -28.28 5.66
C ASP A 230 4.99 -29.01 4.31
N ARG A 231 4.29 -28.45 3.33
CA ARG A 231 4.11 -29.00 1.97
C ARG A 231 4.75 -28.15 0.88
N ASP A 232 5.38 -27.03 1.23
CA ASP A 232 5.82 -25.98 0.30
C ASP A 232 4.72 -25.65 -0.74
N ARG A 233 3.50 -25.38 -0.25
CA ARG A 233 2.31 -25.23 -1.10
C ARG A 233 1.63 -23.90 -0.87
N LEU A 234 1.37 -23.17 -1.96
CA LEU A 234 0.57 -21.95 -1.96
C LEU A 234 -0.84 -22.24 -2.49
N THR A 235 -1.87 -21.97 -1.70
CA THR A 235 -3.27 -22.20 -2.06
C THR A 235 -4.01 -20.87 -2.17
N PRO A 236 -4.59 -20.53 -3.35
CA PRO A 236 -5.36 -19.31 -3.52
C PRO A 236 -6.57 -19.25 -2.58
N VAL A 237 -6.88 -18.07 -2.08
CA VAL A 237 -8.10 -17.78 -1.33
C VAL A 237 -9.03 -17.00 -2.28
N PRO A 238 -10.17 -17.57 -2.70
CA PRO A 238 -11.12 -16.89 -3.56
C PRO A 238 -11.61 -15.58 -2.93
N GLY A 239 -11.84 -14.56 -3.75
CA GLY A 239 -12.32 -13.26 -3.30
C GLY A 239 -12.57 -12.32 -4.48
N PRO A 240 -13.23 -11.17 -4.22
CA PRO A 240 -13.48 -10.17 -5.26
C PRO A 240 -12.16 -9.52 -5.73
N PRO A 241 -12.08 -9.06 -6.99
CA PRO A 241 -10.95 -8.27 -7.45
C PRO A 241 -10.90 -6.94 -6.69
N GLY A 242 -9.70 -6.44 -6.42
CA GLY A 242 -9.50 -5.14 -5.77
C GLY A 242 -8.13 -5.06 -5.12
N MET A 243 -7.98 -4.09 -4.22
CA MET A 243 -6.77 -3.87 -3.43
C MET A 243 -6.93 -4.38 -2.01
N LEU A 244 -5.87 -5.00 -1.49
CA LEU A 244 -5.77 -5.64 -0.18
C LEU A 244 -4.64 -4.97 0.60
N TRP A 245 -4.98 -4.15 1.58
CA TRP A 245 -4.01 -3.34 2.29
C TRP A 245 -3.66 -3.95 3.66
N PRO A 246 -2.37 -3.97 4.04
CA PRO A 246 -1.98 -4.29 5.40
C PRO A 246 -2.45 -3.21 6.39
N PRO A 247 -2.54 -3.55 7.69
CA PRO A 247 -2.29 -4.89 8.27
C PRO A 247 -3.43 -5.88 7.97
N ALA A 248 -3.12 -7.17 8.07
CA ALA A 248 -4.12 -8.25 8.11
C ALA A 248 -4.00 -9.00 9.44
N HIS A 249 -5.11 -9.53 9.92
CA HIS A 249 -5.19 -10.33 11.14
C HIS A 249 -5.89 -11.66 10.84
N TRP A 250 -5.27 -12.77 11.22
CA TRP A 250 -5.86 -14.09 11.09
C TRP A 250 -6.29 -14.56 12.48
N ALA A 251 -7.60 -14.61 12.69
CA ALA A 251 -8.23 -14.91 13.97
C ALA A 251 -8.17 -16.41 14.30
N GLU A 252 -8.36 -16.74 15.59
CA GLU A 252 -8.34 -18.13 16.08
C GLU A 252 -9.48 -18.98 15.52
N ASP A 253 -10.59 -18.35 15.12
CA ASP A 253 -11.72 -19.01 14.44
C ASP A 253 -11.51 -19.20 12.93
N GLY A 254 -10.32 -18.86 12.42
CA GLY A 254 -9.93 -19.03 11.03
C GLY A 254 -10.31 -17.85 10.12
N ARG A 255 -11.09 -16.87 10.59
CA ARG A 255 -11.42 -15.67 9.79
C ARG A 255 -10.21 -14.79 9.60
N ILE A 256 -10.14 -14.10 8.46
CA ILE A 256 -9.09 -13.13 8.18
C ILE A 256 -9.71 -11.74 8.05
N HIS A 257 -9.22 -10.80 8.85
CA HIS A 257 -9.60 -9.38 8.81
C HIS A 257 -8.53 -8.58 8.09
N LEU A 258 -8.91 -7.78 7.10
CA LEU A 258 -7.99 -6.94 6.35
C LEU A 258 -8.69 -5.73 5.73
N ARG A 259 -7.92 -4.76 5.24
CA ARG A 259 -8.47 -3.61 4.53
C ARG A 259 -8.62 -3.93 3.05
N TYR A 260 -9.82 -3.73 2.52
CA TYR A 260 -10.15 -3.97 1.12
C TYR A 260 -10.65 -2.68 0.47
N ALA A 261 -10.36 -2.50 -0.81
CA ALA A 261 -10.91 -1.42 -1.62
C ALA A 261 -11.08 -1.88 -3.07
N ALA A 262 -12.02 -1.26 -3.77
CA ALA A 262 -12.27 -1.48 -5.19
C ALA A 262 -12.75 -0.17 -5.82
N PRO A 263 -12.81 -0.04 -7.16
CA PRO A 263 -13.32 1.15 -7.82
C PRO A 263 -14.66 1.63 -7.24
N HIS A 264 -15.64 0.73 -7.12
CA HIS A 264 -16.97 0.99 -6.57
C HIS A 264 -17.05 0.89 -5.03
N ARG A 265 -15.92 0.70 -4.33
CA ARG A 265 -15.92 0.46 -2.88
C ARG A 265 -14.79 1.25 -2.19
N PRO A 266 -15.12 2.34 -1.47
CA PRO A 266 -14.15 3.03 -0.62
C PRO A 266 -13.43 2.06 0.32
N PRO A 267 -12.19 2.39 0.76
CA PRO A 267 -11.43 1.51 1.64
C PRO A 267 -12.23 1.13 2.89
N THR A 268 -12.47 -0.18 3.05
CA THR A 268 -13.33 -0.76 4.08
C THR A 268 -12.66 -1.94 4.77
N LEU A 269 -13.26 -2.42 5.87
CA LEU A 269 -12.88 -3.68 6.50
C LEU A 269 -13.54 -4.84 5.75
N ALA A 270 -12.74 -5.82 5.34
CA ALA A 270 -13.18 -7.10 4.84
C ALA A 270 -12.91 -8.20 5.86
N VAL A 271 -13.86 -9.13 5.95
CA VAL A 271 -13.75 -10.38 6.70
C VAL A 271 -13.82 -11.52 5.69
N VAL A 272 -12.68 -12.17 5.48
CA VAL A 272 -12.59 -13.40 4.69
C VAL A 272 -13.00 -14.55 5.60
N PRO A 273 -13.93 -15.41 5.16
CA PRO A 273 -14.36 -16.55 5.95
C PRO A 273 -13.24 -17.59 6.08
N GLY A 274 -13.20 -18.27 7.23
CA GLY A 274 -12.29 -19.40 7.45
C GLY A 274 -12.76 -20.69 6.75
N GLU A 275 -14.05 -20.78 6.46
CA GLU A 275 -14.65 -21.91 5.75
C GLU A 275 -14.57 -21.72 4.22
N PRO A 276 -14.08 -22.72 3.47
CA PRO A 276 -14.06 -22.65 2.01
C PRO A 276 -15.46 -22.46 1.41
N GLY A 277 -15.56 -21.57 0.42
CA GLY A 277 -16.79 -21.38 -0.38
C GLY A 277 -17.79 -20.37 0.18
N ALA A 278 -17.57 -19.82 1.37
CA ALA A 278 -18.34 -18.68 1.86
C ALA A 278 -17.86 -17.36 1.23
N ASP A 279 -18.78 -16.42 1.05
CA ASP A 279 -18.48 -15.10 0.53
C ASP A 279 -17.80 -14.20 1.58
N TRP A 280 -17.04 -13.23 1.10
CA TRP A 280 -16.43 -12.22 1.95
C TRP A 280 -17.52 -11.31 2.51
N TRP A 281 -17.41 -10.97 3.79
CA TRP A 281 -18.20 -9.89 4.38
C TRP A 281 -17.43 -8.58 4.28
N LEU A 282 -18.09 -7.52 3.79
CA LEU A 282 -17.54 -6.17 3.75
C LEU A 282 -18.32 -5.28 4.72
N ALA A 283 -17.60 -4.51 5.55
CA ALA A 283 -18.25 -3.59 6.48
C ALA A 283 -19.11 -2.56 5.71
N PRO A 284 -20.33 -2.25 6.19
CA PRO A 284 -21.28 -1.37 5.49
C PRO A 284 -20.66 -0.05 5.06
N ASP A 285 -20.97 0.38 3.83
CA ASP A 285 -20.56 1.70 3.34
C ASP A 285 -21.59 2.74 3.83
N PRO A 286 -21.17 3.74 4.66
CA PRO A 286 -22.07 4.77 5.15
C PRO A 286 -22.63 5.67 4.04
N ASP A 287 -21.98 5.68 2.87
CA ASP A 287 -22.29 6.50 1.71
C ASP A 287 -22.73 5.65 0.50
N ALA A 288 -23.25 4.43 0.75
CA ALA A 288 -23.70 3.50 -0.29
C ALA A 288 -24.72 4.10 -1.27
N ASP A 289 -25.54 5.05 -0.82
CA ASP A 289 -26.57 5.72 -1.63
C ASP A 289 -25.98 6.59 -2.75
N ILE A 290 -24.67 6.93 -2.69
CA ILE A 290 -24.00 7.70 -3.75
C ILE A 290 -23.90 6.89 -5.05
N GLY A 291 -23.84 5.55 -4.98
CA GLY A 291 -23.73 4.69 -6.15
C GLY A 291 -22.39 4.86 -6.86
N TRP A 292 -21.29 4.54 -6.17
CA TRP A 292 -19.94 4.62 -6.71
C TRP A 292 -19.79 3.84 -8.02
N ALA A 293 -19.15 4.46 -9.01
CA ALA A 293 -18.92 3.84 -10.31
C ALA A 293 -17.91 2.69 -10.20
N ASP A 294 -18.17 1.60 -10.93
CA ASP A 294 -17.20 0.53 -11.09
C ASP A 294 -16.24 0.80 -12.26
N ALA A 295 -15.15 0.04 -12.33
CA ALA A 295 -14.18 0.14 -13.41
C ALA A 295 -13.73 -1.23 -13.92
N ASP A 296 -13.45 -1.28 -15.22
CA ASP A 296 -12.91 -2.45 -15.89
C ASP A 296 -11.39 -2.36 -15.96
N SER A 297 -10.69 -3.48 -15.80
CA SER A 297 -9.29 -3.62 -16.25
C SER A 297 -9.30 -4.25 -17.64
N ILE A 298 -8.83 -3.51 -18.64
CA ILE A 298 -8.75 -3.96 -20.03
C ILE A 298 -7.32 -3.82 -20.55
N GLU A 299 -6.99 -4.59 -21.59
CA GLU A 299 -5.74 -4.41 -22.33
C GLU A 299 -5.99 -3.55 -23.58
N LEU A 300 -5.22 -2.47 -23.71
CA LEU A 300 -5.19 -1.65 -24.92
C LEU A 300 -3.88 -1.88 -25.69
N PRO A 301 -3.88 -1.82 -27.03
CA PRO A 301 -2.65 -1.99 -27.79
C PRO A 301 -1.66 -0.87 -27.47
N GLY A 302 -0.39 -1.26 -27.32
CA GLY A 302 0.73 -0.35 -27.12
C GLY A 302 1.90 -0.68 -28.04
N PRO A 303 2.85 0.26 -28.23
CA PRO A 303 4.01 0.08 -29.09
C PRO A 303 4.89 -1.15 -28.76
N ALA A 304 4.92 -1.57 -27.49
CA ALA A 304 5.73 -2.69 -27.00
C ALA A 304 4.90 -3.89 -26.52
N GLY A 305 3.61 -3.93 -26.88
CA GLY A 305 2.66 -4.94 -26.42
C GLY A 305 1.46 -4.31 -25.70
N PRO A 306 0.55 -5.15 -25.17
CA PRO A 306 -0.65 -4.68 -24.50
C PRO A 306 -0.34 -3.87 -23.23
N ILE A 307 -1.11 -2.81 -23.00
CA ILE A 307 -1.06 -1.93 -21.83
C ILE A 307 -2.32 -2.18 -21.00
N GLU A 308 -2.16 -2.75 -19.81
CA GLU A 308 -3.27 -2.86 -18.85
C GLU A 308 -3.74 -1.45 -18.47
N THR A 309 -5.04 -1.22 -18.59
CA THR A 309 -5.67 0.09 -18.48
C THR A 309 -6.95 -0.03 -17.67
N ILE A 310 -7.09 0.83 -16.67
CA ILE A 310 -8.31 0.93 -15.88
C ILE A 310 -9.27 1.89 -16.57
N VAL A 311 -10.52 1.47 -16.76
CA VAL A 311 -11.51 2.25 -17.51
C VAL A 311 -12.80 2.43 -16.72
N TYR A 312 -13.22 3.68 -16.58
CA TYR A 312 -14.54 4.07 -16.08
C TYR A 312 -15.41 4.50 -17.25
N GLY A 313 -16.67 4.05 -17.28
CA GLY A 313 -17.63 4.34 -18.35
C GLY A 313 -18.23 3.11 -19.05
N GLY A 314 -17.89 1.90 -18.57
CA GLY A 314 -18.40 0.62 -19.08
C GLY A 314 -18.12 0.41 -20.58
N PRO A 315 -18.84 -0.52 -21.25
CA PRO A 315 -18.60 -0.84 -22.66
C PRO A 315 -18.72 0.35 -23.63
N GLY A 316 -19.41 1.42 -23.23
CA GLY A 316 -19.64 2.63 -24.01
C GLY A 316 -18.57 3.72 -23.86
N TRP A 317 -17.52 3.52 -23.06
CA TRP A 317 -16.56 4.55 -22.67
C TRP A 317 -15.97 5.34 -23.85
N ARG A 318 -15.69 4.68 -25.00
CA ARG A 318 -15.16 5.35 -26.21
C ARG A 318 -16.09 6.41 -26.78
N ARG A 319 -17.40 6.23 -26.60
CA ARG A 319 -18.46 7.12 -27.09
C ARG A 319 -18.90 8.16 -26.07
N ALA A 320 -18.30 8.17 -24.87
CA ALA A 320 -18.61 9.20 -23.88
C ALA A 320 -18.33 10.60 -24.45
N ARG A 321 -19.20 11.57 -24.13
CA ARG A 321 -19.08 12.95 -24.62
C ARG A 321 -17.70 13.53 -24.30
N HIS A 322 -17.25 13.30 -23.07
CA HIS A 322 -15.94 13.71 -22.58
C HIS A 322 -15.16 12.49 -22.10
N LEU A 323 -13.85 12.50 -22.36
CA LEU A 323 -12.94 11.43 -21.98
C LEU A 323 -11.64 12.03 -21.45
N VAL A 324 -11.14 11.47 -20.35
CA VAL A 324 -9.86 11.82 -19.76
C VAL A 324 -8.91 10.63 -19.84
N ILE A 325 -7.69 10.87 -20.33
CA ILE A 325 -6.55 9.97 -20.15
C ILE A 325 -5.81 10.42 -18.88
N ALA A 326 -5.91 9.62 -17.83
CA ALA A 326 -5.36 9.93 -16.51
C ALA A 326 -4.03 9.20 -16.27
N LEU A 327 -2.94 9.95 -16.11
CA LEU A 327 -1.59 9.45 -15.95
C LEU A 327 -1.20 9.41 -14.46
N HIS A 328 -0.75 8.25 -13.97
CA HIS A 328 -0.35 8.09 -12.57
C HIS A 328 0.98 8.82 -12.27
N GLY A 329 1.18 9.19 -11.00
CA GLY A 329 2.47 9.66 -10.49
C GLY A 329 3.51 8.54 -10.44
N GLY A 330 4.78 8.83 -10.17
CA GLY A 330 5.84 7.84 -10.32
C GLY A 330 7.13 8.45 -10.85
N PRO A 331 7.84 7.83 -11.82
CA PRO A 331 7.36 6.84 -12.79
C PRO A 331 7.10 5.44 -12.22
N LEU A 332 7.70 5.11 -11.08
CA LEU A 332 7.60 3.80 -10.43
C LEU A 332 6.33 3.65 -9.58
N ALA A 333 5.16 3.71 -10.21
CA ALA A 333 3.87 3.38 -9.61
C ALA A 333 2.95 2.74 -10.65
N SER A 334 1.69 2.52 -10.32
CA SER A 334 0.67 2.09 -11.28
C SER A 334 -0.72 2.44 -10.75
N TRP A 335 -1.65 2.62 -11.66
CA TRP A 335 -3.07 2.54 -11.35
C TRP A 335 -3.44 1.12 -10.94
N ARG A 336 -4.31 1.03 -9.94
CA ARG A 336 -4.82 -0.21 -9.37
C ARG A 336 -6.34 -0.17 -9.35
N LEU A 337 -7.00 -1.34 -9.27
CA LEU A 337 -8.43 -1.46 -9.01
C LEU A 337 -8.73 -1.06 -7.56
N ASP A 338 -8.48 0.21 -7.25
CA ASP A 338 -8.67 0.87 -5.97
C ASP A 338 -9.71 1.99 -6.13
N PHE A 339 -10.18 2.51 -5.00
CA PHE A 339 -11.06 3.65 -4.97
C PHE A 339 -10.27 4.95 -5.19
N GLU A 340 -10.48 5.62 -6.31
CA GLU A 340 -9.88 6.92 -6.62
C GLU A 340 -10.95 8.03 -6.59
N PRO A 341 -10.97 8.89 -5.55
CA PRO A 341 -11.98 9.93 -5.39
C PRO A 341 -12.12 10.85 -6.60
N LEU A 342 -11.01 11.17 -7.28
CA LEU A 342 -11.07 12.01 -8.48
C LEU A 342 -11.79 11.30 -9.63
N PHE A 343 -11.57 10.01 -9.81
CA PHE A 343 -12.22 9.23 -10.86
C PHE A 343 -13.71 9.06 -10.58
N GLN A 344 -14.09 8.84 -9.32
CA GLN A 344 -15.50 8.84 -8.92
C GLN A 344 -16.19 10.17 -9.23
N HIS A 345 -15.55 11.29 -8.95
CA HIS A 345 -16.08 12.61 -9.27
C HIS A 345 -16.25 12.82 -10.78
N LEU A 346 -15.25 12.44 -11.58
CA LEU A 346 -15.30 12.54 -13.04
C LEU A 346 -16.37 11.60 -13.63
N ALA A 347 -16.46 10.36 -13.14
CA ALA A 347 -17.45 9.39 -13.59
C ALA A 347 -18.89 9.86 -13.26
N ALA A 348 -19.11 10.42 -12.07
CA ALA A 348 -20.39 11.03 -11.68
C ALA A 348 -20.77 12.22 -12.56
N ALA A 349 -19.79 12.93 -13.12
CA ALA A 349 -20.00 13.99 -14.12
C ALA A 349 -20.21 13.46 -15.56
N GLY A 350 -20.28 12.13 -15.75
CA GLY A 350 -20.46 11.49 -17.06
C GLY A 350 -19.21 11.50 -17.94
N ILE A 351 -18.03 11.70 -17.35
CA ILE A 351 -16.74 11.71 -18.05
C ILE A 351 -16.15 10.29 -17.99
N ALA A 352 -15.82 9.71 -19.15
CA ALA A 352 -15.08 8.46 -19.19
C ALA A 352 -13.62 8.68 -18.76
N ILE A 353 -13.06 7.74 -18.00
CA ILE A 353 -11.66 7.78 -17.59
C ILE A 353 -10.93 6.59 -18.21
N VAL A 354 -9.75 6.85 -18.77
CA VAL A 354 -8.80 5.86 -19.29
C VAL A 354 -7.50 6.05 -18.53
N ALA A 355 -7.15 5.11 -17.67
CA ALA A 355 -6.03 5.19 -16.76
C ALA A 355 -5.00 4.10 -17.09
N PRO A 356 -4.09 4.35 -18.06
CA PRO A 356 -3.15 3.34 -18.52
C PRO A 356 -2.01 3.11 -17.53
N ASN A 357 -1.49 1.88 -17.52
CA ASN A 357 -0.23 1.52 -16.87
C ASN A 357 0.89 1.40 -17.92
N GLN A 358 1.27 2.54 -18.50
CA GLN A 358 2.33 2.66 -19.51
C GLN A 358 3.68 2.09 -19.05
N ARG A 359 4.64 1.90 -19.98
CA ARG A 359 5.99 1.46 -19.61
C ARG A 359 6.56 2.32 -18.48
N GLY A 360 7.28 1.67 -17.56
CA GLY A 360 7.70 2.24 -16.28
C GLY A 360 6.78 1.91 -15.10
N SER A 361 5.53 1.52 -15.35
CA SER A 361 4.59 1.14 -14.29
C SER A 361 5.05 -0.10 -13.49
N THR A 362 4.75 -0.13 -12.19
CA THR A 362 5.14 -1.25 -11.31
C THR A 362 4.11 -2.38 -11.31
N GLY A 363 4.59 -3.62 -11.17
CA GLY A 363 3.76 -4.83 -11.15
C GLY A 363 3.72 -5.63 -12.46
N TYR A 364 4.37 -5.13 -13.52
CA TYR A 364 4.37 -5.73 -14.86
C TYR A 364 5.70 -6.37 -15.26
N GLY A 365 6.63 -6.49 -14.31
CA GLY A 365 7.94 -7.08 -14.52
C GLY A 365 9.00 -6.12 -15.02
N GLU A 366 10.23 -6.62 -15.03
CA GLU A 366 11.43 -5.84 -15.30
C GLU A 366 11.44 -5.26 -16.72
N ALA A 367 10.99 -6.03 -17.72
CA ALA A 367 10.94 -5.59 -19.11
C ALA A 367 9.99 -4.41 -19.32
N HIS A 368 8.91 -4.32 -18.54
CA HIS A 368 7.97 -3.20 -18.58
C HIS A 368 8.51 -1.97 -17.83
N LEU A 369 9.22 -2.20 -16.72
CA LEU A 369 9.72 -1.14 -15.84
C LEU A 369 11.03 -0.50 -16.33
N ARG A 370 12.01 -1.28 -16.79
CA ARG A 370 13.35 -0.77 -17.15
C ARG A 370 13.38 0.33 -18.22
N PRO A 371 12.50 0.37 -19.23
CA PRO A 371 12.58 1.37 -20.29
C PRO A 371 12.54 2.82 -19.83
N VAL A 372 11.98 3.13 -18.65
CA VAL A 372 11.96 4.51 -18.11
C VAL A 372 13.23 4.86 -17.30
N ILE A 373 14.10 3.89 -17.01
CA ILE A 373 15.30 4.13 -16.20
C ILE A 373 16.34 4.88 -17.04
N GLY A 374 16.50 6.17 -16.75
CA GLY A 374 17.37 7.08 -17.51
C GLY A 374 16.74 7.66 -18.78
N ASP A 375 15.44 7.42 -19.02
CA ASP A 375 14.71 7.85 -20.22
C ASP A 375 13.28 8.34 -19.87
N TRP A 376 13.20 9.38 -19.05
CA TRP A 376 11.91 9.98 -18.66
C TRP A 376 11.29 10.75 -19.83
N GLY A 377 10.07 10.38 -20.22
CA GLY A 377 9.39 10.98 -21.37
C GLY A 377 9.79 10.37 -22.72
N GLY A 378 10.44 9.21 -22.72
CA GLY A 378 10.74 8.41 -23.91
C GLY A 378 9.68 7.33 -24.13
N ALA A 379 10.00 6.10 -23.73
CA ALA A 379 9.13 4.93 -23.90
C ALA A 379 7.71 5.10 -23.31
N ASP A 380 7.60 5.70 -22.14
CA ASP A 380 6.34 5.97 -21.46
C ASP A 380 5.48 7.01 -22.19
N LEU A 381 6.11 8.07 -22.72
CA LEU A 381 5.44 9.06 -23.55
C LEU A 381 4.95 8.47 -24.88
N ASP A 382 5.73 7.60 -25.51
CA ASP A 382 5.34 6.92 -26.75
C ASP A 382 4.08 6.08 -26.56
N ASP A 383 3.96 5.38 -25.42
CA ASP A 383 2.75 4.62 -25.06
C ASP A 383 1.54 5.54 -24.91
N VAL A 384 1.68 6.64 -24.18
CA VAL A 384 0.61 7.63 -23.96
C VAL A 384 0.14 8.25 -25.27
N VAL A 385 1.07 8.69 -26.14
CA VAL A 385 0.74 9.32 -27.42
C VAL A 385 0.13 8.30 -28.39
N HIS A 386 0.61 7.05 -28.40
CA HIS A 386 0.00 5.98 -29.19
C HIS A 386 -1.45 5.75 -28.79
N LEU A 387 -1.71 5.51 -27.50
CA LEU A 387 -3.04 5.27 -26.96
C LEU A 387 -3.98 6.45 -27.22
N ALA A 388 -3.50 7.68 -27.04
CA ALA A 388 -4.28 8.87 -27.34
C ALA A 388 -4.62 9.02 -28.83
N ARG A 389 -3.71 8.63 -29.74
CA ARG A 389 -3.97 8.63 -31.20
C ARG A 389 -5.02 7.59 -31.58
N GLU A 390 -4.93 6.38 -31.06
CA GLU A 390 -5.95 5.34 -31.27
C GLU A 390 -7.33 5.83 -30.83
N ILE A 391 -7.43 6.32 -29.59
CA ILE A 391 -8.68 6.84 -29.03
C ILE A 391 -9.17 8.07 -29.80
N GLY A 392 -8.27 8.99 -30.16
CA GLY A 392 -8.59 10.19 -30.90
C GLY A 392 -9.17 9.90 -32.29
N ARG A 393 -8.65 8.90 -33.00
CA ARG A 393 -9.17 8.46 -34.32
C ARG A 393 -10.61 7.96 -34.19
N ASP A 394 -10.87 7.06 -33.24
CA ASP A 394 -12.23 6.53 -33.00
C ASP A 394 -13.22 7.63 -32.64
N ARG A 395 -12.79 8.58 -31.80
CA ARG A 395 -13.62 9.70 -31.35
C ARG A 395 -13.90 10.69 -32.48
N ALA A 396 -12.91 11.01 -33.30
CA ALA A 396 -13.08 11.87 -34.47
C ALA A 396 -14.09 11.26 -35.47
N ALA A 397 -14.01 9.95 -35.71
CA ALA A 397 -14.96 9.24 -36.56
C ALA A 397 -16.41 9.29 -36.02
N ALA A 398 -16.57 9.43 -34.70
CA ALA A 398 -17.86 9.59 -34.04
C ALA A 398 -18.30 11.06 -33.85
N GLY A 399 -17.54 12.04 -34.37
CA GLY A 399 -17.82 13.46 -34.17
C GLY A 399 -17.65 13.95 -32.72
N LEU A 400 -16.85 13.25 -31.92
CA LEU A 400 -16.58 13.56 -30.52
C LEU A 400 -15.27 14.35 -30.36
N PRO A 401 -15.15 15.22 -29.34
CA PRO A 401 -13.90 15.94 -29.08
C PRO A 401 -12.78 14.97 -28.72
N GLY A 402 -11.53 15.37 -28.95
CA GLY A 402 -10.35 14.61 -28.51
C GLY A 402 -10.34 14.33 -27.00
N PRO A 403 -9.51 13.39 -26.53
CA PRO A 403 -9.35 13.16 -25.09
C PRO A 403 -8.69 14.37 -24.41
N VAL A 404 -8.97 14.57 -23.12
CA VAL A 404 -8.19 15.45 -22.23
C VAL A 404 -7.08 14.62 -21.59
N VAL A 405 -5.87 15.16 -21.43
CA VAL A 405 -4.80 14.52 -20.64
C VAL A 405 -4.74 15.13 -19.26
N LEU A 406 -4.67 14.28 -18.23
CA LEU A 406 -4.60 14.66 -16.83
C LEU A 406 -3.49 13.85 -16.16
N GLY A 407 -2.78 14.44 -15.20
CA GLY A 407 -1.84 13.67 -14.38
C GLY A 407 -1.40 14.42 -13.13
N GLY A 408 -0.90 13.68 -12.14
CA GLY A 408 -0.34 14.21 -10.90
C GLY A 408 1.13 13.83 -10.73
N SER A 409 1.95 14.73 -10.17
CA SER A 409 3.40 14.50 -9.99
C SER A 409 4.08 14.15 -11.34
N TYR A 410 4.75 13.00 -11.47
CA TYR A 410 5.33 12.56 -12.75
C TYR A 410 4.28 12.40 -13.87
N GLY A 411 3.04 12.05 -13.54
CA GLY A 411 1.95 12.04 -14.52
C GLY A 411 1.67 13.43 -15.09
N ALA A 412 1.85 14.50 -14.30
CA ALA A 412 1.72 15.88 -14.79
C ALA A 412 2.89 16.26 -15.71
N PHE A 413 4.10 15.79 -15.42
CA PHE A 413 5.26 15.92 -16.29
C PHE A 413 5.01 15.24 -17.65
N LEU A 414 4.52 13.99 -17.64
CA LEU A 414 4.15 13.29 -18.88
C LEU A 414 3.00 13.97 -19.63
N ALA A 415 1.98 14.46 -18.92
CA ALA A 415 0.87 15.20 -19.53
C ALA A 415 1.38 16.44 -20.28
N LEU A 416 2.29 17.21 -19.68
CA LEU A 416 2.93 18.35 -20.33
C LEU A 416 3.69 17.95 -21.60
N LEU A 417 4.53 16.91 -21.52
CA LEU A 417 5.29 16.42 -22.68
C LEU A 417 4.35 15.93 -23.80
N ALA A 418 3.27 15.23 -23.44
CA ALA A 418 2.29 14.72 -24.38
C ALA A 418 1.53 15.86 -25.08
N SER A 419 1.16 16.91 -24.36
CA SER A 419 0.57 18.14 -24.93
C SER A 419 1.52 18.84 -25.89
N CYS A 420 2.81 18.93 -25.56
CA CYS A 420 3.82 19.52 -26.45
C CYS A 420 4.08 18.69 -27.71
N ARG A 421 4.14 17.36 -27.58
CA ARG A 421 4.47 16.43 -28.68
C ARG A 421 3.32 16.28 -29.68
N ALA A 422 2.07 16.39 -29.22
CA ALA A 422 0.88 16.18 -30.06
C ALA A 422 -0.22 17.20 -29.73
N PRO A 423 -0.01 18.52 -29.93
CA PRO A 423 -0.92 19.56 -29.44
C PRO A 423 -2.33 19.46 -30.01
N ARG A 424 -2.50 18.98 -31.26
CA ARG A 424 -3.81 18.84 -31.92
C ARG A 424 -4.58 17.58 -31.52
N LEU A 425 -3.97 16.69 -30.74
CA LEU A 425 -4.58 15.43 -30.33
C LEU A 425 -5.55 15.60 -29.16
N TRP A 426 -5.28 16.59 -28.31
CA TRP A 426 -5.97 16.79 -27.05
C TRP A 426 -7.12 17.78 -27.21
N SER A 427 -8.16 17.61 -26.40
CA SER A 427 -9.20 18.62 -26.27
C SER A 427 -8.69 19.74 -25.35
N GLY A 428 -8.47 20.92 -25.93
CA GLY A 428 -7.98 22.13 -25.26
C GLY A 428 -7.92 23.29 -26.23
#